data_AF-A0A2H5P2K6-F1
#
_entry.id   AF-A0A2H5P2K6-F1
#
_cell.length_a   1.000
_cell.length_b   1.000
_cell.length_c   1.000
_cell.angle_alpha   90.00
_cell.angle_beta   90.00
_cell.angle_gamma   90.00
#
_symmetry.space_group_name_H-M   'P 1'
#
loop_
_entity.id
_entity.type
_entity.pdbx_description
1 polymer ?
#
loop_
_entity_poly.entity_id
_entity_poly.type
_entity_poly.pdbx_seq_one_letter_code
_entity_poly.pdbx_strand_id
1 'polypeptide(L)'
;MVQVEMSEIRSIVTATTSRSLVLIDEICRGTETAKGTCIAGSIIETLDNIGCLGIVSTHLHGIFSLPLKIKNAVYKAMGTEYLDGQTVPTWKLVDGICRESLAFQTAKREGVPETIIQRAEDLYMSVYVKDNSSKRIDANGRFHSAPKTDGSDEAHPNLSKTRVGSVHHEIESKMKMEVSRKEIERAINVICQKKLTELSKQETSELAGVNCVMIAAREQPPPSIIGASCVYVMLRPDKKLYVGQTDDLDGRIRAHRGKEGMQSASFLYFVVPGKSIACQIETLLINQLYSQGFLLANIADGKHRNFGTSSRPVETLTVP
;
A
#
# COMPACT_ATOMS: atom_id res chain seq x y z
N MET A 1 4.10 23.61 8.06
CA MET A 1 4.21 22.17 8.38
C MET A 1 5.26 21.94 9.46
N VAL A 2 6.54 22.30 9.25
CA VAL A 2 7.63 22.07 10.21
C VAL A 2 7.41 22.74 11.58
N GLN A 3 6.81 23.94 11.64
CA GLN A 3 6.64 24.64 12.93
C GLN A 3 5.70 23.91 13.92
N VAL A 4 4.61 23.31 13.43
CA VAL A 4 3.66 22.57 14.28
C VAL A 4 4.33 21.29 14.80
N GLU A 5 4.93 20.52 13.91
CA GLU A 5 5.69 19.31 14.23
C GLU A 5 6.80 19.58 15.26
N MET A 6 7.58 20.65 15.09
CA MET A 6 8.62 21.03 16.05
C MET A 6 8.05 21.47 17.40
N SER A 7 6.85 22.05 17.43
CA SER A 7 6.17 22.40 18.68
C SER A 7 5.66 21.14 19.42
N GLU A 8 5.18 20.14 18.69
CA GLU A 8 4.78 18.84 19.25
C GLU A 8 5.99 18.09 19.81
N ILE A 9 7.08 18.02 19.04
CA ILE A 9 8.37 17.45 19.49
C ILE A 9 8.87 18.17 20.75
N ARG A 10 8.85 19.51 20.77
CA ARG A 10 9.23 20.28 21.96
C ARG A 10 8.40 19.86 23.17
N SER A 11 7.08 19.70 22.99
CA SER A 11 6.17 19.31 24.06
C SER A 11 6.45 17.90 24.56
N ILE A 12 6.70 16.95 23.66
CA ILE A 12 7.11 15.58 24.00
C ILE A 12 8.40 15.61 24.80
N VAL A 13 9.46 16.22 24.28
CA VAL A 13 10.79 16.21 24.92
C VAL A 13 10.78 16.91 26.28
N THR A 14 9.99 17.98 26.45
CA THR A 14 9.91 18.73 27.72
C THR A 14 9.03 18.06 28.78
N ALA A 15 8.00 17.31 28.39
CA ALA A 15 7.09 16.64 29.32
C ALA A 15 7.46 15.19 29.64
N THR A 16 8.34 14.57 28.84
CA THR A 16 8.70 13.17 28.99
C THR A 16 9.46 12.91 30.29
N THR A 17 9.08 11.83 30.96
CA THR A 17 9.77 11.30 32.15
C THR A 17 10.15 9.84 31.92
N SER A 18 10.92 9.24 32.83
CA SER A 18 11.26 7.81 32.78
C SER A 18 10.04 6.87 32.85
N ARG A 19 8.86 7.37 33.25
CA ARG A 19 7.61 6.60 33.30
C ARG A 19 6.71 6.81 32.08
N SER A 20 7.16 7.60 31.10
CA SER A 20 6.42 7.89 29.89
C SER A 20 6.58 6.78 28.83
N LEU A 21 5.51 6.52 28.07
CA LEU A 21 5.56 5.82 26.80
C LEU A 21 5.53 6.86 25.68
N VAL A 22 6.55 6.87 24.83
CA VAL A 22 6.69 7.81 23.71
C VAL A 22 6.59 7.05 22.40
N LEU A 23 5.65 7.45 21.54
CA LEU A 23 5.44 6.90 20.20
C LEU A 23 5.74 7.99 19.18
N ILE A 24 6.69 7.73 18.29
CA ILE A 24 7.11 8.67 17.25
C ILE A 24 6.95 7.98 15.90
N ASP A 25 6.20 8.61 15.00
CA ASP A 25 5.98 8.12 13.63
C ASP A 25 6.54 9.12 12.61
N GLU A 26 7.57 8.70 11.88
CA GLU A 26 8.18 9.42 10.74
C GLU A 26 8.39 10.94 10.90
N ILE A 27 9.04 11.37 12.00
CA ILE A 27 9.36 12.78 12.21
C ILE A 27 10.33 13.35 11.16
N CYS A 28 10.28 14.67 10.98
CA CYS A 28 11.07 15.48 10.09
C CYS A 28 10.85 15.22 8.59
N ARG A 29 9.67 14.75 8.19
CA ARG A 29 9.32 14.52 6.76
C ARG A 29 9.26 15.81 5.93
N GLY A 30 8.96 16.94 6.57
CA GLY A 30 8.73 18.22 5.89
C GLY A 30 9.98 19.10 5.68
N THR A 31 11.17 18.57 5.90
CA THR A 31 12.43 19.33 5.83
C THR A 31 13.50 18.59 5.03
N GLU A 32 14.65 19.22 4.85
CA GLU A 32 15.83 18.61 4.23
C GLU A 32 16.23 17.33 4.97
N THR A 33 16.35 16.21 4.25
CA THR A 33 16.61 14.88 4.81
C THR A 33 17.82 14.84 5.74
N ALA A 34 18.92 15.52 5.37
CA ALA A 34 20.13 15.56 6.17
C ALA A 34 19.90 16.25 7.53
N LYS A 35 19.26 17.43 7.54
CA LYS A 35 18.89 18.14 8.76
C LYS A 35 17.88 17.35 9.60
N GLY A 36 16.86 16.80 8.94
CA GLY A 36 15.85 15.96 9.59
C GLY A 36 16.46 14.75 10.29
N THR A 37 17.43 14.09 9.66
CA THR A 37 18.18 12.96 10.23
C THR A 37 18.94 13.36 11.50
N CYS A 38 19.64 14.49 11.47
CA CYS A 38 20.38 14.99 12.64
C CYS A 38 19.45 15.39 13.79
N ILE A 39 18.33 16.05 13.49
CA ILE A 39 17.33 16.45 14.50
C ILE A 39 16.69 15.21 15.12
N ALA A 40 16.21 14.27 14.30
CA ALA A 40 15.61 13.02 14.76
C ALA A 40 16.59 12.22 15.63
N GLY A 41 17.85 12.07 15.20
CA GLY A 41 18.88 11.39 15.98
C GLY A 41 19.11 12.04 17.34
N SER A 42 19.16 13.38 17.41
CA SER A 42 19.33 14.13 18.66
C SER A 42 18.14 13.95 19.61
N ILE A 43 16.91 13.88 19.07
CA ILE A 43 15.70 13.61 19.86
C ILE A 43 15.74 12.20 20.44
N ILE A 44 16.08 11.19 19.64
CA ILE A 44 16.19 9.80 20.12
C ILE A 44 17.24 9.68 21.23
N GLU A 45 18.41 10.30 21.04
CA GLU A 45 19.46 10.32 22.08
C GLU A 45 18.96 10.99 23.37
N THR A 46 18.19 12.07 23.26
CA THR A 46 17.59 12.75 24.43
C THR A 46 16.59 11.84 25.15
N LEU A 47 15.73 11.14 24.41
CA LEU A 47 14.73 10.23 24.99
C LEU A 47 15.38 9.02 25.68
N ASP A 48 16.44 8.45 25.08
CA ASP A 48 17.22 7.37 25.72
C ASP A 48 17.89 7.86 27.01
N ASN A 49 18.42 9.08 27.04
CA ASN A 49 19.00 9.68 28.24
C ASN A 49 17.98 9.92 29.35
N ILE A 50 16.73 10.27 29.01
CA ILE A 50 15.62 10.37 29.98
C ILE A 50 15.26 8.98 30.54
N GLY A 51 15.49 7.92 29.77
CA GLY A 51 15.17 6.54 30.15
C GLY A 51 13.68 6.23 30.05
N CYS A 52 12.95 6.89 29.15
CA CYS A 52 11.56 6.56 28.87
C CYS A 52 11.43 5.32 27.98
N LEU A 53 10.26 4.69 27.96
CA LEU A 53 9.96 3.65 26.97
C LEU A 53 9.58 4.33 25.65
N GLY A 54 10.32 4.06 24.58
CA GLY A 54 10.12 4.69 23.27
C GLY A 54 9.96 3.69 22.13
N ILE A 55 9.00 3.94 21.24
CA ILE A 55 8.90 3.29 19.92
C ILE A 55 9.01 4.39 18.86
N VAL A 56 10.00 4.26 17.98
CA VAL A 56 10.29 5.24 16.94
C VAL A 56 10.30 4.53 15.60
N SER A 57 9.38 4.91 14.70
CA SER A 57 9.43 4.55 13.29
C SER A 57 10.22 5.63 12.52
N THR A 58 10.93 5.24 11.46
CA THR A 58 11.65 6.21 10.62
C THR A 58 11.93 5.67 9.23
N HIS A 59 11.86 6.55 8.23
CA HIS A 59 12.37 6.34 6.87
C HIS A 59 13.80 6.88 6.69
N LEU A 60 14.36 7.51 7.73
CA LEU A 60 15.67 8.17 7.68
C LEU A 60 16.79 7.16 7.93
N HIS A 61 17.16 6.37 6.90
CA HIS A 61 18.24 5.38 7.01
C HIS A 61 19.59 5.97 7.47
N GLY A 62 19.83 7.26 7.20
CA GLY A 62 21.04 7.96 7.64
C GLY A 62 21.22 7.99 9.16
N ILE A 63 20.14 7.82 9.93
CA ILE A 63 20.19 7.87 11.40
C ILE A 63 21.09 6.78 11.99
N PHE A 64 21.16 5.61 11.34
CA PHE A 64 22.01 4.49 11.76
C PHE A 64 23.50 4.74 11.53
N SER A 65 23.85 5.77 10.76
CA SER A 65 25.25 6.16 10.51
C SER A 65 25.68 7.34 11.39
N LEU A 66 24.77 7.93 12.18
CA LEU A 66 25.11 9.01 13.09
C LEU A 66 25.85 8.46 14.32
N PRO A 67 26.81 9.21 14.88
CA PRO A 67 27.55 8.83 16.08
C PRO A 67 26.72 9.09 17.36
N LEU A 68 25.53 8.50 17.44
CA LEU A 68 24.60 8.68 18.57
C LEU A 68 25.09 7.90 19.80
N LYS A 69 24.98 8.52 20.98
CA LYS A 69 25.33 7.96 22.28
C LYS A 69 24.12 7.29 22.93
N ILE A 70 23.60 6.25 22.28
CA ILE A 70 22.43 5.51 22.75
C ILE A 70 22.88 4.24 23.47
N LYS A 71 22.28 3.94 24.63
CA LYS A 71 22.62 2.76 25.45
C LYS A 71 21.60 1.65 25.36
N ASN A 72 20.31 1.97 25.19
CA ASN A 72 19.21 1.01 25.35
C ASN A 72 18.38 0.79 24.08
N ALA A 73 18.92 1.07 22.89
CA ALA A 73 18.20 0.86 21.64
C ALA A 73 18.24 -0.60 21.17
N VAL A 74 17.08 -1.09 20.74
CA VAL A 74 16.95 -2.32 19.96
C VAL A 74 16.41 -1.96 18.59
N TYR A 75 17.10 -2.41 17.55
CA TYR A 75 16.68 -2.16 16.17
C TYR A 75 15.76 -3.25 15.68
N LYS A 76 14.61 -2.83 15.13
CA LYS A 76 13.65 -3.69 14.49
C LYS A 76 13.41 -3.21 13.06
N ALA A 77 13.14 -4.16 12.17
CA ALA A 77 12.81 -3.90 10.78
C ALA A 77 11.56 -4.68 10.37
N MET A 78 10.85 -4.22 9.36
CA MET A 78 9.81 -5.03 8.71
C MET A 78 10.49 -6.08 7.83
N GLY A 79 10.13 -7.34 8.06
CA GLY A 79 10.69 -8.48 7.34
C GLY A 79 10.29 -8.48 5.87
N THR A 80 11.18 -9.02 5.06
CA THR A 80 11.00 -9.17 3.61
C THR A 80 11.41 -10.57 3.18
N GLU A 81 10.74 -11.09 2.16
CA GLU A 81 11.04 -12.38 1.53
C GLU A 81 11.26 -12.18 0.03
N TYR A 82 12.07 -13.06 -0.58
CA TYR A 82 12.30 -13.04 -2.02
C TYR A 82 11.43 -14.11 -2.69
N LEU A 83 10.48 -13.68 -3.51
CA LEU A 83 9.49 -14.53 -4.18
C LEU A 83 9.43 -14.16 -5.66
N ASP A 84 9.62 -15.15 -6.54
CA ASP A 84 9.51 -15.00 -8.00
C ASP A 84 10.33 -13.82 -8.58
N GLY A 85 11.52 -13.59 -8.05
CA GLY A 85 12.39 -12.51 -8.51
C GLY A 85 12.07 -11.13 -7.90
N GLN A 86 11.18 -11.06 -6.91
CA GLN A 86 10.75 -9.82 -6.27
C GLN A 86 10.85 -9.90 -4.75
N THR A 87 11.30 -8.82 -4.15
CA THR A 87 11.27 -8.65 -2.68
C THR A 87 9.87 -8.24 -2.25
N VAL A 88 9.23 -9.04 -1.40
CA VAL A 88 7.88 -8.79 -0.86
C VAL A 88 7.92 -8.62 0.66
N PRO A 89 7.10 -7.72 1.22
CA PRO A 89 7.01 -7.55 2.66
C PRO A 89 6.31 -8.76 3.32
N THR A 90 6.85 -9.24 4.44
CA THR A 90 6.24 -10.31 5.25
C THR A 90 5.27 -9.78 6.30
N TRP A 91 5.26 -8.45 6.51
CA TRP A 91 4.50 -7.76 7.55
C TRP A 91 4.82 -8.21 8.98
N LYS A 92 5.98 -8.84 9.18
CA LYS A 92 6.48 -9.25 10.51
C LYS A 92 7.58 -8.32 10.97
N LEU A 93 7.55 -7.94 12.23
CA LEU A 93 8.65 -7.22 12.86
C LEU A 93 9.78 -8.21 13.19
N VAL A 94 10.96 -7.99 12.61
CA VAL A 94 12.15 -8.83 12.81
C VAL A 94 13.28 -8.01 13.43
N ASP A 95 14.24 -8.69 14.06
CA ASP A 95 15.45 -8.05 14.56
C ASP A 95 16.32 -7.53 13.42
N GLY A 96 16.84 -6.31 13.58
CA GLY A 96 17.79 -5.71 12.65
C GLY A 96 17.38 -4.33 12.13
N ILE A 97 18.11 -3.88 11.12
CA ILE A 97 17.95 -2.57 10.49
C ILE A 97 17.53 -2.76 9.05
N CYS A 98 16.46 -2.08 8.63
CA CYS A 98 16.09 -2.00 7.23
C CYS A 98 17.08 -1.09 6.49
N ARG A 99 17.79 -1.64 5.51
CA ARG A 99 18.79 -0.92 4.70
C ARG A 99 18.33 -0.59 3.29
N GLU A 100 17.23 -1.19 2.86
CA GLU A 100 16.72 -1.06 1.50
C GLU A 100 15.26 -0.62 1.53
N SER A 101 14.93 0.36 0.69
CA SER A 101 13.56 0.79 0.47
C SER A 101 12.92 -0.07 -0.62
N LEU A 102 11.67 -0.48 -0.43
CA LEU A 102 10.88 -1.20 -1.43
C LEU A 102 10.12 -0.26 -2.37
N ALA A 103 10.53 0.99 -2.50
CA ALA A 103 9.80 2.02 -3.23
C ALA A 103 9.56 1.64 -4.71
N PHE A 104 10.59 1.14 -5.41
CA PHE A 104 10.46 0.75 -6.82
C PHE A 104 9.62 -0.51 -7.01
N GLN A 105 9.78 -1.51 -6.14
CA GLN A 105 8.96 -2.73 -6.14
C GLN A 105 7.48 -2.38 -5.87
N THR A 106 7.24 -1.45 -4.94
CA THR A 106 5.90 -0.94 -4.63
C THR A 106 5.31 -0.21 -5.83
N ALA A 107 6.07 0.70 -6.47
CA ALA A 107 5.62 1.39 -7.68
C ALA A 107 5.24 0.41 -8.80
N LYS A 108 6.05 -0.64 -9.01
CA LYS A 108 5.77 -1.70 -9.98
C LYS A 108 4.48 -2.45 -9.66
N ARG A 109 4.25 -2.76 -8.38
CA ARG A 109 3.03 -3.43 -7.90
C ARG A 109 1.78 -2.57 -8.08
N GLU A 110 1.90 -1.26 -7.85
CA GLU A 110 0.82 -0.28 -8.09
C GLU A 110 0.58 0.01 -9.59
N GLY A 111 1.33 -0.63 -10.49
CA GLY A 111 1.14 -0.49 -11.93
C GLY A 111 1.73 0.80 -12.51
N VAL A 112 2.70 1.42 -11.84
CA VAL A 112 3.47 2.52 -12.41
C VAL A 112 4.19 2.01 -13.68
N PRO A 113 4.14 2.74 -14.81
CA PRO A 113 4.79 2.32 -16.04
C PRO A 113 6.28 1.99 -15.85
N GLU A 114 6.72 0.85 -16.38
CA GLU A 114 8.10 0.37 -16.24
C GLU A 114 9.13 1.39 -16.75
N THR A 115 8.78 2.17 -17.77
CA THR A 115 9.64 3.25 -18.31
C THR A 115 9.93 4.35 -17.28
N ILE A 116 8.98 4.66 -16.39
CA ILE A 116 9.15 5.63 -15.30
C ILE A 116 10.02 5.02 -14.20
N ILE A 117 9.75 3.77 -13.83
CA ILE A 117 10.50 3.06 -12.79
C ILE A 117 11.96 2.92 -13.22
N GLN A 118 12.22 2.45 -14.44
CA GLN A 118 13.58 2.32 -14.98
C GLN A 118 14.32 3.66 -14.97
N ARG A 119 13.65 4.74 -15.37
CA ARG A 119 14.25 6.07 -15.34
C ARG A 119 14.56 6.53 -13.91
N ALA A 120 13.69 6.24 -12.95
CA ALA A 120 13.90 6.57 -11.55
C ALA A 120 15.06 5.77 -10.93
N GLU A 121 15.20 4.49 -11.29
CA GLU A 121 16.35 3.66 -10.93
C GLU A 121 17.65 4.23 -11.50
N ASP A 122 17.68 4.60 -12.79
CA ASP A 122 18.85 5.20 -13.41
C ASP A 122 19.28 6.51 -12.71
N LEU A 123 18.30 7.35 -12.35
CA LEU A 123 18.53 8.58 -11.59
C LEU A 123 19.11 8.26 -10.21
N TYR A 124 18.52 7.32 -9.48
CA TYR A 124 18.98 6.90 -8.17
C TYR A 124 20.43 6.38 -8.22
N MET A 125 20.74 5.51 -9.17
CA MET A 125 22.09 4.97 -9.38
C MET A 125 23.10 6.07 -9.70
N SER A 126 22.70 7.07 -10.49
CA SER A 126 23.58 8.18 -10.89
C SER A 126 23.95 9.11 -9.73
N VAL A 127 23.05 9.32 -8.76
CA VAL A 127 23.23 10.28 -7.67
C VAL A 127 23.75 9.61 -6.39
N TYR A 128 23.26 8.41 -6.05
CA TYR A 128 23.46 7.83 -4.72
C TYR A 128 24.39 6.63 -4.70
N VAL A 129 24.62 5.96 -5.85
CA VAL A 129 25.47 4.75 -5.90
C VAL A 129 26.86 5.04 -6.44
N LYS A 130 27.01 6.03 -7.34
CA LYS A 130 28.33 6.44 -7.87
C LYS A 130 29.26 7.14 -6.85
N ASP A 131 28.73 7.66 -5.76
CA ASP A 131 29.55 8.30 -4.70
C ASP A 131 30.33 7.29 -3.83
N ASN A 132 29.93 6.01 -3.82
CA ASN A 132 30.61 4.97 -3.01
C ASN A 132 31.83 4.33 -3.67
N SER A 133 32.08 4.57 -4.97
CA SER A 133 33.23 4.00 -5.69
C SER A 133 34.44 4.94 -5.79
N SER A 134 34.33 6.20 -5.34
CA SER A 134 35.38 7.22 -5.52
C SER A 134 36.29 7.44 -4.30
N LYS A 135 36.14 6.66 -3.22
CA LYS A 135 37.03 6.70 -2.04
C LYS A 135 37.70 5.34 -1.80
N ARG A 136 38.61 4.95 -2.70
CA ARG A 136 39.74 4.05 -2.47
C ARG A 136 40.46 3.88 -3.80
N ILE A 137 41.51 4.65 -4.00
CA ILE A 137 42.82 4.24 -4.54
C ILE A 137 43.68 5.51 -4.45
N ASP A 138 44.66 5.49 -3.56
CA ASP A 138 45.97 6.05 -3.82
C ASP A 138 47.00 5.31 -2.96
N ALA A 139 48.23 5.29 -3.49
CA ALA A 139 49.46 4.67 -2.97
C ALA A 139 49.70 3.18 -3.31
N ASN A 140 49.93 2.88 -4.60
CA ASN A 140 51.29 2.57 -5.05
C ASN A 140 51.33 2.35 -6.57
N GLY A 141 52.09 3.19 -7.27
CA GLY A 141 52.10 3.27 -8.71
C GLY A 141 52.90 2.20 -9.44
N ARG A 142 52.62 2.10 -10.76
CA ARG A 142 53.62 2.19 -11.82
C ARG A 142 52.92 2.27 -13.19
N PHE A 143 53.51 3.11 -14.05
CA PHE A 143 53.13 3.46 -15.41
C PHE A 143 53.13 2.25 -16.37
N HIS A 144 52.26 2.22 -17.38
CA HIS A 144 52.61 2.63 -18.76
C HIS A 144 51.47 2.44 -19.79
N SER A 145 51.26 3.52 -20.56
CA SER A 145 50.92 3.62 -21.99
C SER A 145 49.77 2.82 -22.62
N ALA A 146 48.77 3.58 -23.10
CA ALA A 146 48.02 3.27 -24.32
C ALA A 146 48.97 3.24 -25.56
N PRO A 147 48.62 2.61 -26.71
CA PRO A 147 47.60 3.18 -27.61
C PRO A 147 46.76 2.17 -28.46
N LYS A 148 45.59 2.67 -28.93
CA LYS A 148 44.88 2.56 -30.25
C LYS A 148 45.02 1.25 -31.07
N THR A 149 44.00 0.71 -31.75
CA THR A 149 43.31 1.23 -32.98
C THR A 149 42.22 0.26 -33.48
N ASP A 150 41.16 0.81 -34.08
CA ASP A 150 40.38 0.49 -35.30
C ASP A 150 40.20 -0.93 -35.89
N GLY A 151 38.94 -1.16 -36.37
CA GLY A 151 38.54 -1.99 -37.53
C GLY A 151 38.58 -3.51 -37.31
N SER A 152 37.73 -4.38 -37.86
CA SER A 152 36.81 -4.38 -39.01
C SER A 152 36.08 -5.74 -38.98
N ASP A 153 34.77 -5.81 -39.25
CA ASP A 153 34.15 -6.47 -40.43
C ASP A 153 33.69 -7.95 -40.28
N GLU A 154 32.56 -8.22 -40.96
CA GLU A 154 32.06 -9.50 -41.52
C GLU A 154 31.03 -10.37 -40.74
N ALA A 155 29.74 -10.09 -41.06
CA ALA A 155 28.72 -10.97 -41.68
C ALA A 155 28.38 -12.40 -41.14
N HIS A 156 27.11 -12.53 -40.67
CA HIS A 156 26.00 -13.51 -40.90
C HIS A 156 26.26 -14.91 -41.55
N PRO A 157 25.39 -15.98 -41.41
CA PRO A 157 23.91 -15.92 -41.26
C PRO A 157 23.16 -17.11 -40.52
N ASN A 158 21.81 -16.95 -40.44
CA ASN A 158 20.74 -17.98 -40.46
C ASN A 158 20.50 -18.90 -39.23
N LEU A 159 19.30 -19.38 -38.87
CA LEU A 159 17.88 -19.13 -39.18
C LEU A 159 17.09 -20.11 -38.28
N SER A 160 16.11 -19.69 -37.48
CA SER A 160 14.92 -20.54 -37.23
C SER A 160 13.72 -19.72 -36.82
N LYS A 161 12.65 -19.91 -37.60
CA LYS A 161 11.33 -19.30 -37.49
C LYS A 161 10.49 -20.01 -36.42
N THR A 162 9.46 -19.28 -35.96
CA THR A 162 8.09 -19.74 -35.60
C THR A 162 7.77 -19.82 -34.10
N ARG A 163 6.98 -18.86 -33.60
CA ARG A 163 5.56 -19.03 -33.21
C ARG A 163 5.01 -17.71 -32.63
N VAL A 164 4.65 -16.78 -33.52
CA VAL A 164 3.76 -15.65 -33.21
C VAL A 164 2.34 -16.21 -33.31
N GLY A 165 1.66 -16.37 -32.18
CA GLY A 165 0.30 -16.94 -32.19
C GLY A 165 -0.43 -17.02 -30.84
N SER A 166 0.27 -16.89 -29.70
CA SER A 166 -0.37 -17.04 -28.37
C SER A 166 -0.46 -15.76 -27.55
N VAL A 167 0.15 -14.66 -28.01
CA VAL A 167 0.32 -13.44 -27.19
C VAL A 167 -0.91 -12.52 -27.24
N HIS A 168 -1.71 -12.53 -28.31
CA HIS A 168 -2.89 -11.66 -28.42
C HIS A 168 -4.04 -12.06 -27.49
N HIS A 169 -4.27 -13.36 -27.27
CA HIS A 169 -5.39 -13.82 -26.43
C HIS A 169 -5.16 -13.58 -24.93
N GLU A 170 -3.91 -13.59 -24.46
CA GLU A 170 -3.58 -13.26 -23.07
C GLU A 170 -3.63 -11.75 -22.80
N ILE A 171 -3.25 -10.92 -23.78
CA ILE A 171 -3.31 -9.46 -23.67
C ILE A 171 -4.77 -8.97 -23.71
N GLU A 172 -5.60 -9.49 -24.62
CA GLU A 172 -7.04 -9.16 -24.66
C GLU A 172 -7.77 -9.61 -23.39
N SER A 173 -7.44 -10.80 -22.87
CA SER A 173 -7.99 -11.33 -21.61
C SER A 173 -7.63 -10.44 -20.41
N LYS A 174 -6.36 -10.02 -20.30
CA LYS A 174 -5.90 -9.09 -19.25
C LYS A 174 -6.55 -7.72 -19.38
N MET A 175 -6.62 -7.14 -20.58
CA MET A 175 -7.27 -5.84 -20.84
C MET A 175 -8.76 -5.87 -20.47
N LYS A 176 -9.49 -6.93 -20.83
CA LYS A 176 -10.93 -7.03 -20.56
C LYS A 176 -11.23 -7.20 -19.06
N MET A 177 -10.35 -7.90 -18.33
CA MET A 177 -10.41 -8.02 -16.88
C MET A 177 -10.08 -6.71 -16.16
N GLU A 178 -9.14 -5.93 -16.69
CA GLU A 178 -8.72 -4.65 -16.12
C GLU A 178 -9.77 -3.54 -16.33
N VAL A 179 -10.44 -3.55 -17.49
CA VAL A 179 -11.61 -2.68 -17.76
C VAL A 179 -12.75 -2.98 -16.79
N SER A 180 -13.08 -4.26 -16.58
CA SER A 180 -14.14 -4.67 -15.66
C SER A 180 -13.84 -4.30 -14.19
N ARG A 181 -12.57 -4.29 -13.77
CA ARG A 181 -12.15 -3.87 -12.42
C ARG A 181 -12.37 -2.39 -12.17
N LYS A 182 -11.94 -1.53 -13.11
CA LYS A 182 -12.11 -0.07 -12.99
C LYS A 182 -13.58 0.34 -12.98
N GLU A 183 -14.44 -0.40 -13.69
CA GLU A 183 -15.89 -0.21 -13.63
C GLU A 183 -16.46 -0.53 -12.25
N ILE A 184 -16.04 -1.64 -11.63
CA ILE A 184 -16.45 -2.02 -10.28
C ILE A 184 -16.00 -0.99 -9.24
N GLU A 185 -14.75 -0.54 -9.31
CA GLU A 185 -14.20 0.47 -8.41
C GLU A 185 -14.97 1.80 -8.53
N ARG A 186 -15.24 2.26 -9.76
CA ARG A 186 -16.06 3.45 -10.01
C ARG A 186 -17.47 3.29 -9.46
N ALA A 187 -18.11 2.15 -9.69
CA ALA A 187 -19.44 1.86 -9.15
C ALA A 187 -19.45 1.93 -7.62
N ILE A 188 -18.49 1.27 -6.95
CA ILE A 188 -18.36 1.29 -5.49
C ILE A 188 -18.15 2.71 -4.97
N ASN A 189 -17.25 3.48 -5.58
CA ASN A 189 -16.99 4.86 -5.19
C ASN A 189 -18.25 5.73 -5.30
N VAL A 190 -18.97 5.68 -6.42
CA VAL A 190 -20.21 6.44 -6.61
C VAL A 190 -21.28 6.04 -5.60
N ILE A 191 -21.46 4.74 -5.40
CA ILE A 191 -22.46 4.18 -4.49
C ILE A 191 -22.16 4.58 -3.03
N CYS A 192 -20.90 4.44 -2.60
CA CYS A 192 -20.51 4.71 -1.23
C CYS A 192 -20.43 6.20 -0.91
N GLN A 193 -19.93 7.04 -1.84
CA GLN A 193 -19.91 8.50 -1.65
C GLN A 193 -21.32 9.05 -1.40
N LYS A 194 -22.31 8.62 -2.17
CA LYS A 194 -23.70 9.06 -1.97
C LYS A 194 -24.20 8.73 -0.56
N LYS A 195 -23.89 7.54 -0.04
CA LYS A 195 -24.37 7.12 1.29
C LYS A 195 -23.58 7.72 2.45
N LEU A 196 -22.25 7.80 2.33
CA LEU A 196 -21.41 8.45 3.33
C LEU A 196 -21.76 9.92 3.47
N THR A 197 -22.07 10.61 2.37
CA THR A 197 -22.55 12.00 2.38
C THR A 197 -23.94 12.15 3.03
N GLU A 198 -24.84 11.18 2.84
CA GLU A 198 -26.15 11.15 3.52
C GLU A 198 -26.03 10.91 5.04
N LEU A 199 -25.04 10.12 5.46
CA LEU A 199 -24.78 9.79 6.87
C LEU A 199 -23.96 10.89 7.58
N SER A 200 -23.13 11.64 6.84
CA SER A 200 -22.32 12.76 7.35
C SER A 200 -23.04 14.11 7.35
N LYS A 201 -24.38 14.14 7.46
CA LYS A 201 -25.21 15.37 7.49
C LYS A 201 -24.95 16.31 8.68
N GLN A 202 -23.89 16.09 9.45
CA GLN A 202 -23.31 17.05 10.37
C GLN A 202 -21.84 17.21 10.01
N GLU A 203 -21.45 18.45 9.71
CA GLU A 203 -20.11 18.93 9.35
C GLU A 203 -19.75 18.92 7.86
N THR A 204 -19.88 20.13 7.29
CA THR A 204 -19.19 20.59 6.08
C THR A 204 -17.68 20.54 6.26
N SER A 205 -17.02 19.60 5.61
CA SER A 205 -15.63 19.72 5.18
C SER A 205 -15.36 18.77 4.01
N GLU A 206 -14.41 19.13 3.16
CA GLU A 206 -14.08 18.58 1.85
C GLU A 206 -14.30 17.06 1.70
N LEU A 207 -14.98 16.68 0.62
CA LEU A 207 -15.39 15.31 0.30
C LEU A 207 -14.15 14.42 0.03
N ALA A 208 -13.55 13.88 1.09
CA ALA A 208 -12.57 12.81 0.96
C ALA A 208 -13.29 11.61 0.33
N GLY A 209 -12.98 11.32 -0.94
CA GLY A 209 -13.52 10.16 -1.64
C GLY A 209 -13.26 8.87 -0.84
N VAL A 210 -14.13 7.87 -0.99
CA VAL A 210 -13.91 6.55 -0.39
C VAL A 210 -12.59 6.00 -0.95
N ASN A 211 -11.56 5.93 -0.11
CA ASN A 211 -10.27 5.40 -0.53
C ASN A 211 -10.39 3.87 -0.62
N CYS A 212 -10.79 3.38 -1.79
CA CYS A 212 -10.90 1.96 -2.09
C CYS A 212 -9.51 1.39 -2.38
N VAL A 213 -9.09 0.40 -1.60
CA VAL A 213 -7.78 -0.23 -1.71
C VAL A 213 -7.93 -1.66 -2.23
N MET A 214 -7.09 -2.02 -3.20
CA MET A 214 -7.07 -3.36 -3.80
C MET A 214 -6.13 -4.29 -3.01
N ILE A 215 -6.53 -5.56 -2.90
CA ILE A 215 -5.72 -6.67 -2.40
C ILE A 215 -5.70 -7.72 -3.49
N ALA A 216 -4.58 -7.80 -4.22
CA ALA A 216 -4.44 -8.73 -5.33
C ALA A 216 -4.31 -10.18 -4.83
N ALA A 217 -4.36 -11.14 -5.76
CA ALA A 217 -4.17 -12.55 -5.46
C ALA A 217 -2.86 -12.75 -4.67
N ARG A 218 -2.93 -13.49 -3.55
CA ARG A 218 -1.83 -13.78 -2.60
C ARG A 218 -1.38 -12.63 -1.68
N GLU A 219 -1.94 -11.43 -1.80
CA GLU A 219 -1.59 -10.31 -0.93
C GLU A 219 -2.39 -10.32 0.38
N GLN A 220 -1.83 -9.80 1.47
CA GLN A 220 -2.58 -9.58 2.72
C GLN A 220 -2.88 -8.09 2.91
N PRO A 221 -3.98 -7.75 3.61
CA PRO A 221 -4.29 -6.37 3.92
C PRO A 221 -3.20 -5.76 4.82
N PRO A 222 -3.00 -4.43 4.78
CA PRO A 222 -1.98 -3.77 5.58
C PRO A 222 -2.30 -3.86 7.09
N PRO A 223 -1.31 -3.93 7.99
CA PRO A 223 -1.56 -4.00 9.44
C PRO A 223 -2.34 -2.82 10.04
N SER A 224 -2.37 -1.68 9.36
CA SER A 224 -3.08 -0.47 9.78
C SER A 224 -4.60 -0.64 9.90
N ILE A 225 -5.16 -1.73 9.36
CA ILE A 225 -6.60 -2.02 9.39
C ILE A 225 -7.00 -3.02 10.48
N ILE A 226 -6.07 -3.50 11.31
CA ILE A 226 -6.37 -4.43 12.39
C ILE A 226 -7.34 -3.77 13.39
N GLY A 227 -8.51 -4.38 13.58
CA GLY A 227 -9.57 -3.87 14.45
C GLY A 227 -10.46 -2.78 13.83
N ALA A 228 -10.21 -2.40 12.58
CA ALA A 228 -11.06 -1.45 11.86
C ALA A 228 -12.26 -2.16 11.21
N SER A 229 -13.45 -1.58 11.34
CA SER A 229 -14.61 -2.04 10.57
C SER A 229 -14.42 -1.69 9.10
N CYS A 230 -14.56 -2.69 8.23
CA CYS A 230 -14.39 -2.52 6.79
C CYS A 230 -15.50 -3.20 6.01
N VAL A 231 -15.72 -2.68 4.81
CA VAL A 231 -16.55 -3.32 3.79
C VAL A 231 -15.62 -3.74 2.66
N TYR A 232 -15.80 -4.96 2.16
CA TYR A 232 -15.00 -5.53 1.09
C TYR A 232 -15.87 -6.13 -0.01
N VAL A 233 -15.38 -6.04 -1.25
CA VAL A 233 -15.95 -6.68 -2.43
C VAL A 233 -14.91 -7.64 -2.97
N MET A 234 -15.19 -8.94 -2.86
CA MET A 234 -14.38 -10.01 -3.42
C MET A 234 -14.74 -10.24 -4.88
N LEU A 235 -13.75 -10.14 -5.76
CA LEU A 235 -13.83 -10.52 -7.16
C LEU A 235 -13.44 -12.00 -7.28
N ARG A 236 -14.43 -12.85 -7.51
CA ARG A 236 -14.24 -14.30 -7.60
C ARG A 236 -13.74 -14.71 -8.99
N PRO A 237 -13.02 -15.84 -9.12
CA PRO A 237 -12.56 -16.34 -10.42
C PRO A 237 -13.70 -16.68 -11.40
N ASP A 238 -14.90 -16.99 -10.90
CA ASP A 238 -16.11 -17.23 -11.70
C ASP A 238 -16.81 -15.95 -12.19
N LYS A 239 -16.13 -14.79 -12.10
CA LYS A 239 -16.62 -13.46 -12.47
C LYS A 239 -17.83 -12.97 -11.66
N LYS A 240 -18.12 -13.62 -10.53
CA LYS A 240 -19.12 -13.14 -9.56
C LYS A 240 -18.48 -12.25 -8.51
N LEU A 241 -19.25 -11.32 -7.98
CA LEU A 241 -18.87 -10.49 -6.84
C LEU A 241 -19.45 -11.08 -5.55
N TYR A 242 -18.72 -10.91 -4.46
CA TYR A 242 -19.24 -11.15 -3.12
C TYR A 242 -18.95 -9.90 -2.28
N VAL A 243 -19.98 -9.31 -1.71
CA VAL A 243 -19.85 -8.16 -0.81
C VAL A 243 -19.92 -8.68 0.62
N GLY A 244 -19.02 -8.22 1.48
CA GLY A 244 -19.06 -8.53 2.90
C GLY A 244 -18.56 -7.39 3.76
N GLN A 245 -18.85 -7.45 5.06
CA GLN A 245 -18.22 -6.60 6.07
C GLN A 245 -17.53 -7.42 7.15
N THR A 246 -16.50 -6.86 7.77
CA THR A 246 -15.72 -7.52 8.83
C THR A 246 -14.91 -6.51 9.65
N ASP A 247 -14.59 -6.88 10.89
CA ASP A 247 -13.63 -6.17 11.76
C ASP A 247 -12.25 -6.87 11.75
N ASP A 248 -12.17 -8.05 11.12
CA ASP A 248 -10.95 -8.83 10.87
C ASP A 248 -10.89 -9.16 9.36
N LEU A 249 -10.37 -8.23 8.57
CA LEU A 249 -10.27 -8.41 7.12
C LEU A 249 -9.27 -9.49 6.74
N ASP A 250 -8.17 -9.58 7.48
CA ASP A 250 -7.09 -10.51 7.26
C ASP A 250 -7.56 -11.97 7.44
N GLY A 251 -8.20 -12.27 8.57
CA GLY A 251 -8.82 -13.57 8.80
C GLY A 251 -9.91 -13.90 7.77
N ARG A 252 -10.70 -12.90 7.35
CA ARG A 252 -11.77 -13.10 6.36
C ARG A 252 -11.21 -13.42 4.96
N ILE A 253 -10.14 -12.76 4.54
CA ILE A 253 -9.46 -13.02 3.27
C ILE A 253 -8.85 -14.42 3.26
N ARG A 254 -8.16 -14.81 4.35
CA ARG A 254 -7.65 -16.18 4.51
C ARG A 254 -8.75 -17.22 4.40
N ALA A 255 -9.88 -17.01 5.09
CA ALA A 255 -11.01 -17.93 5.07
C ALA A 255 -11.63 -18.09 3.67
N HIS A 256 -11.70 -17.02 2.88
CA HIS A 256 -12.18 -17.13 1.48
C HIS A 256 -11.17 -17.83 0.58
N ARG A 257 -9.87 -17.49 0.68
CA ARG A 257 -8.82 -18.09 -0.16
C ARG A 257 -8.51 -19.55 0.19
N GLY A 258 -8.86 -19.98 1.40
CA GLY A 258 -8.77 -21.39 1.80
C GLY A 258 -9.82 -22.30 1.13
N LYS A 259 -10.83 -21.74 0.46
CA LYS A 259 -11.83 -22.53 -0.28
C LYS A 259 -11.30 -22.97 -1.63
N GLU A 260 -11.72 -24.15 -2.07
CA GLU A 260 -11.36 -24.71 -3.37
C GLU A 260 -11.76 -23.74 -4.50
N GLY A 261 -10.83 -23.50 -5.44
CA GLY A 261 -11.03 -22.59 -6.56
C GLY A 261 -11.01 -21.09 -6.23
N MET A 262 -10.75 -20.68 -4.97
CA MET A 262 -10.77 -19.27 -4.54
C MET A 262 -9.38 -18.68 -4.25
N GLN A 263 -8.31 -19.44 -4.49
CA GLN A 263 -6.92 -19.03 -4.17
C GLN A 263 -6.48 -17.74 -4.88
N SER A 264 -7.01 -17.48 -6.08
CA SER A 264 -6.72 -16.30 -6.89
C SER A 264 -7.72 -15.15 -6.69
N ALA A 265 -8.63 -15.25 -5.72
CA ALA A 265 -9.60 -14.19 -5.45
C ALA A 265 -8.89 -12.89 -5.00
N SER A 266 -9.33 -11.79 -5.60
CA SER A 266 -8.89 -10.42 -5.28
C SER A 266 -10.00 -9.68 -4.55
N PHE A 267 -9.63 -8.67 -3.76
CA PHE A 267 -10.56 -7.94 -2.91
C PHE A 267 -10.36 -6.45 -3.10
N LEU A 268 -11.45 -5.71 -3.21
CA LEU A 268 -11.45 -4.27 -2.98
C LEU A 268 -12.02 -4.01 -1.58
N TYR A 269 -11.43 -3.13 -0.79
CA TYR A 269 -11.97 -2.79 0.52
C TYR A 269 -11.83 -1.31 0.83
N PHE A 270 -12.62 -0.84 1.79
CA PHE A 270 -12.47 0.48 2.39
C PHE A 270 -12.90 0.44 3.85
N VAL A 271 -12.30 1.32 4.65
CA VAL A 271 -12.56 1.45 6.09
C VAL A 271 -13.78 2.33 6.32
N VAL A 272 -14.58 1.99 7.33
CA VAL A 272 -15.80 2.73 7.70
C VAL A 272 -15.86 2.94 9.21
N PRO A 273 -16.57 3.98 9.71
CA PRO A 273 -16.68 4.25 11.14
C PRO A 273 -17.65 3.25 11.82
N GLY A 274 -17.12 2.08 12.16
CA GLY A 274 -17.81 1.09 12.98
C GLY A 274 -18.76 0.14 12.22
N LYS A 275 -19.10 -0.95 12.91
CA LYS A 275 -19.86 -2.09 12.38
C LYS A 275 -21.28 -1.76 11.90
N SER A 276 -21.94 -0.79 12.55
CA SER A 276 -23.28 -0.34 12.14
C SER A 276 -23.27 0.27 10.74
N ILE A 277 -22.28 1.12 10.46
CA ILE A 277 -22.11 1.75 9.14
C ILE A 277 -21.68 0.70 8.12
N ALA A 278 -20.76 -0.20 8.49
CA ALA A 278 -20.32 -1.31 7.63
C ALA A 278 -21.49 -2.17 7.14
N CYS A 279 -22.41 -2.53 8.05
CA CYS A 279 -23.63 -3.27 7.74
C CYS A 279 -24.56 -2.53 6.76
N GLN A 280 -24.75 -1.23 6.95
CA GLN A 280 -25.61 -0.42 6.07
C GLN A 280 -25.02 -0.32 4.66
N ILE A 281 -23.70 -0.09 4.58
CA ILE A 281 -22.99 0.02 3.31
C ILE A 281 -22.91 -1.34 2.58
N GLU A 282 -22.67 -2.45 3.29
CA GLU A 282 -22.73 -3.81 2.74
C GLU A 282 -24.09 -4.07 2.07
N THR A 283 -25.19 -3.82 2.80
CA THR A 283 -26.56 -4.03 2.29
C THR A 283 -26.82 -3.16 1.05
N LEU A 284 -26.37 -1.92 1.09
CA LEU A 284 -26.54 -0.98 -0.01
C LEU A 284 -25.75 -1.41 -1.25
N LEU A 285 -24.50 -1.85 -1.08
CA LEU A 285 -23.66 -2.34 -2.17
C LEU A 285 -24.24 -3.60 -2.82
N ILE A 286 -24.74 -4.56 -2.03
CA ILE A 286 -25.38 -5.78 -2.56
C ILE A 286 -26.55 -5.40 -3.49
N ASN A 287 -27.41 -4.47 -3.07
CA ASN A 287 -28.58 -4.07 -3.83
C ASN A 287 -28.23 -3.24 -5.08
N GLN A 288 -27.33 -2.26 -4.92
CA GLN A 288 -26.98 -1.32 -5.99
C GLN A 288 -26.13 -1.99 -7.08
N LEU A 289 -25.13 -2.80 -6.70
CA LEU A 289 -24.32 -3.53 -7.68
C LEU A 289 -25.19 -4.52 -8.47
N TYR A 290 -26.14 -5.19 -7.82
CA TYR A 290 -27.08 -6.05 -8.52
C TYR A 290 -27.93 -5.29 -9.54
N SER A 291 -28.47 -4.13 -9.13
CA SER A 291 -29.28 -3.27 -10.03
C SER A 291 -28.50 -2.72 -11.22
N GLN A 292 -27.17 -2.60 -11.09
CA GLN A 292 -26.27 -2.19 -12.17
C GLN A 292 -25.80 -3.35 -13.07
N GLY A 293 -26.33 -4.57 -12.86
CA GLY A 293 -26.07 -5.73 -13.71
C GLY A 293 -24.87 -6.59 -13.29
N PHE A 294 -24.24 -6.32 -12.14
CA PHE A 294 -23.18 -7.18 -11.63
C PHE A 294 -23.73 -8.49 -11.07
N LEU A 295 -23.07 -9.61 -11.40
CA LEU A 295 -23.44 -10.93 -10.89
C LEU A 295 -22.93 -11.11 -9.45
N LEU A 296 -23.84 -11.19 -8.47
CA LEU A 296 -23.49 -11.37 -7.06
C LEU A 296 -23.71 -12.81 -6.59
N ALA A 297 -22.78 -13.31 -5.78
CA ALA A 297 -22.83 -14.64 -5.17
C ALA A 297 -23.70 -14.67 -3.90
N ASN A 298 -23.98 -13.53 -3.25
CA ASN A 298 -24.70 -13.44 -1.98
C ASN A 298 -26.00 -12.61 -2.04
N ILE A 299 -26.74 -12.65 -3.15
CA ILE A 299 -28.03 -11.96 -3.30
C ILE A 299 -29.05 -12.40 -2.22
N ALA A 300 -28.92 -13.62 -1.69
CA ALA A 300 -29.77 -14.13 -0.62
C ALA A 300 -29.58 -13.38 0.72
N ASP A 301 -28.37 -12.89 1.02
CA ASP A 301 -28.06 -12.21 2.30
C ASP A 301 -28.71 -10.81 2.38
N GLY A 302 -28.91 -10.14 1.22
CA GLY A 302 -29.58 -8.84 1.14
C GLY A 302 -31.07 -8.88 1.48
N LYS A 303 -31.72 -10.06 1.42
CA LYS A 303 -33.15 -10.24 1.74
C LYS A 303 -33.44 -10.49 3.22
N HIS A 304 -32.42 -10.73 4.06
CA HIS A 304 -32.61 -11.19 5.44
C HIS A 304 -32.33 -10.14 6.53
N ARG A 305 -32.23 -8.85 6.20
CA ARG A 305 -32.04 -7.79 7.21
C ARG A 305 -32.98 -6.58 7.06
N ASN A 306 -34.23 -6.84 6.67
CA ASN A 306 -35.33 -5.88 6.86
C ASN A 306 -35.68 -5.78 8.36
N PHE A 307 -34.84 -5.09 9.15
CA PHE A 307 -35.29 -4.55 10.42
C PHE A 307 -35.72 -3.10 10.19
N GLY A 308 -37.04 -2.92 10.08
CA GLY A 308 -37.74 -1.67 10.39
C GLY A 308 -37.49 -0.47 9.48
N THR A 309 -38.07 -0.48 8.28
CA THR A 309 -38.76 0.73 7.80
C THR A 309 -40.13 0.33 7.26
N SER A 310 -41.15 0.98 7.78
CA SER A 310 -42.56 0.73 7.48
C SER A 310 -42.84 0.83 5.98
N SER A 311 -43.51 -0.17 5.45
CA SER A 311 -44.17 -0.16 4.16
C SER A 311 -45.13 1.03 4.03
N ARG A 312 -44.98 1.80 2.95
CA ARG A 312 -46.12 2.45 2.30
C ARG A 312 -46.16 1.96 0.85
N PRO A 313 -47.22 1.25 0.43
CA PRO A 313 -47.38 0.88 -0.97
C PRO A 313 -47.64 2.14 -1.79
N VAL A 314 -47.01 2.22 -2.96
CA VAL A 314 -47.34 3.21 -3.99
C VAL A 314 -48.69 2.79 -4.58
N GLU A 315 -49.73 3.58 -4.33
CA GLU A 315 -51.00 3.47 -5.02
C GLU A 315 -50.81 3.79 -6.51
N THR A 316 -51.08 2.78 -7.34
CA THR A 316 -51.34 2.91 -8.77
C THR A 316 -52.58 3.77 -8.98
N LEU A 317 -52.38 4.99 -9.47
CA LEU A 317 -53.43 5.81 -10.07
C LEU A 317 -53.72 5.26 -11.48
N THR A 318 -54.77 4.46 -11.59
CA THR A 318 -55.48 4.21 -12.86
C THR A 318 -56.40 5.39 -13.14
N VAL A 319 -56.19 6.02 -14.28
CA VAL A 319 -57.07 7.04 -14.88
C VAL A 319 -58.22 6.35 -15.61
N PRO A 320 -59.47 6.81 -15.43
CA PRO A 320 -60.48 6.79 -16.49
C PRO A 320 -60.57 8.16 -17.19
#